data_AF-A0A9E1WJY4-F1
#
_entry.id   AF-A0A9E1WJY4-F1
#
_cell.length_a   1.000
_cell.length_b   1.000
_cell.length_c   1.000
_cell.angle_alpha   90.00
_cell.angle_beta   90.00
_cell.angle_gamma   90.00
#
_symmetry.space_group_name_H-M   'P 1'
#
loop_
_entity.id
_entity.type
_entity.pdbx_description
1 polymer ?
#
loop_
_entity_poly.entity_id
_entity_poly.type
_entity_poly.pdbx_seq_one_letter_code
_entity_poly.pdbx_strand_id
1 'polypeptide(L)'
;MIKKLIKILFSLIVLFLLLWEFAPSIILAPYGDMTEITTTSTNGLYIINTRDNEYVDAGPSNISFKHIELDDQYHTEGASVADINNDGLNDIITGHYWYEAPLWNRHTIRAPKKDAVSIPKLSD
;
A
#
# COMPACT_ATOMS: atom_id res chain seq x y z
N MET A 1 -20.18 48.01 21.71
CA MET A 1 -20.61 46.77 21.03
C MET A 1 -19.56 46.22 20.06
N ILE A 2 -18.97 47.02 19.17
CA ILE A 2 -17.96 46.60 18.17
C ILE A 2 -16.76 45.81 18.73
N LYS A 3 -16.20 46.20 19.87
CA LYS A 3 -15.04 45.51 20.47
C LYS A 3 -15.36 44.07 20.94
N LYS A 4 -16.62 43.78 21.31
CA LYS A 4 -17.07 42.42 21.63
C LYS A 4 -17.26 41.59 20.35
N LEU A 5 -17.80 42.21 19.29
CA LEU A 5 -18.02 41.55 18.00
C LEU A 5 -16.69 41.14 17.34
N ILE A 6 -15.67 42.00 17.37
CA ILE A 6 -14.33 41.70 16.83
C ILE A 6 -13.67 40.54 17.57
N LYS A 7 -13.80 40.47 18.91
CA LYS A 7 -13.27 39.35 19.70
C LYS A 7 -13.94 38.02 19.37
N ILE A 8 -15.26 38.04 19.11
CA ILE A 8 -16.00 36.84 18.72
C ILE A 8 -15.60 36.40 17.30
N LEU A 9 -15.47 37.34 16.36
CA LEU A 9 -15.04 37.04 15.00
C LEU A 9 -13.61 36.46 14.97
N PHE A 10 -12.70 37.04 15.76
CA PHE A 10 -11.33 36.57 15.88
C PHE A 10 -11.28 35.18 16.54
N SER A 11 -12.09 34.95 17.58
CA SER A 11 -12.18 33.64 18.23
C SER A 11 -12.76 32.57 17.29
N LEU A 12 -13.72 32.92 16.44
CA LEU A 12 -14.30 32.00 15.46
C LEU A 12 -13.33 31.70 14.31
N ILE A 13 -12.52 32.67 13.88
CA ILE A 13 -11.44 32.45 12.90
C ILE A 13 -10.35 31.55 13.49
N VAL A 14 -9.95 31.78 14.74
CA VAL A 14 -8.95 30.93 15.42
C VAL A 14 -9.50 29.53 15.65
N LEU A 15 -10.79 29.40 15.99
CA LEU A 15 -11.44 28.09 16.13
C LEU A 15 -11.58 27.37 14.77
N PHE A 16 -11.86 28.10 13.70
CA PHE A 16 -11.92 27.57 12.34
C PHE A 16 -10.54 27.10 11.85
N LEU A 17 -9.47 27.81 12.20
CA LEU A 17 -8.09 27.40 11.91
C LEU A 17 -7.62 26.22 12.78
N LEU A 18 -8.15 26.06 14.00
CA LEU A 18 -7.81 24.95 14.90
C LEU A 18 -8.62 23.66 14.64
N LEU A 19 -9.77 23.76 13.98
CA LEU A 19 -10.62 22.59 13.65
C LEU A 19 -10.47 22.14 12.19
N TRP A 20 -9.67 22.83 11.38
CA TRP A 20 -9.34 22.45 10.01
C TRP A 20 -8.25 21.37 9.99
N GLU A 21 -8.57 20.17 10.46
CA GLU A 21 -7.72 18.97 10.37
C GLU A 21 -8.26 17.97 9.33
N PHE A 22 -8.85 18.47 8.23
CA PHE A 22 -9.17 17.67 7.04
C PHE A 22 -8.49 18.23 5.79
N ALA A 23 -7.18 18.38 5.86
CA ALA A 23 -6.32 18.15 4.71
C ALA A 23 -5.34 17.05 5.10
N PRO A 24 -5.52 15.79 4.64
CA PRO A 24 -4.57 14.73 4.91
C PRO A 24 -3.32 14.99 4.08
N SER A 25 -2.36 15.72 4.63
CA SER A 25 -0.97 15.72 4.15
C SER A 25 -0.16 16.71 4.97
N ILE A 26 0.64 16.22 5.93
CA ILE A 26 2.03 16.66 6.15
C ILE A 26 2.71 15.53 6.94
N ILE A 27 3.55 14.78 6.22
CA ILE A 27 4.53 13.87 6.79
C ILE A 27 5.63 14.77 7.38
N LEU A 28 5.79 14.75 8.71
CA LEU A 28 6.96 15.34 9.38
C LEU A 28 8.16 14.42 9.18
N ALA A 29 8.89 14.59 8.08
CA ALA A 29 10.32 14.29 8.05
C ALA A 29 11.09 15.62 7.94
N PRO A 30 12.37 15.67 8.37
CA PRO A 30 13.18 16.87 8.24
C PRO A 30 13.10 17.47 6.83
N TYR A 31 12.95 18.80 6.82
CA TYR A 31 12.80 19.66 5.65
C TYR A 31 14.08 19.65 4.80
N GLY A 32 14.23 18.60 3.99
CA GLY A 32 15.30 18.36 3.05
C GLY A 32 15.28 16.89 2.65
N ASP A 33 14.93 16.59 1.40
CA ASP A 33 14.85 15.24 0.81
C ASP A 33 13.66 14.35 1.17
N MET A 34 12.44 14.86 0.98
CA MET A 34 11.32 13.96 0.65
C MET A 34 10.45 14.57 -0.45
N THR A 35 10.77 14.22 -1.70
CA THR A 35 9.81 14.37 -2.80
C THR A 35 8.79 13.25 -2.71
N GLU A 36 7.53 13.64 -2.64
CA GLU A 36 6.38 12.75 -2.72
C GLU A 36 6.46 11.92 -4.01
N ILE A 37 6.58 10.60 -3.89
CA ILE A 37 6.59 9.68 -5.04
C ILE A 37 5.14 9.31 -5.33
N THR A 38 4.51 10.04 -6.24
CA THR A 38 3.17 9.71 -6.74
C THR A 38 3.30 8.89 -8.02
N THR A 39 3.35 7.56 -7.90
CA THR A 39 3.26 6.64 -9.04
C THR A 39 1.79 6.41 -9.42
N THR A 40 1.27 7.17 -10.37
CA THR A 40 0.04 6.79 -11.10
C THR A 40 0.45 6.35 -12.50
N SER A 41 0.78 5.06 -12.66
CA SER A 41 1.12 4.47 -13.95
C SER A 41 -0.09 3.75 -14.51
N THR A 42 -0.69 4.30 -15.57
CA THR A 42 -1.50 3.47 -16.47
C THR A 42 -0.64 2.80 -17.55
N ASN A 43 0.59 3.28 -17.85
CA ASN A 43 1.38 2.77 -18.99
C ASN A 43 2.92 3.01 -18.92
N GLY A 44 3.55 3.21 -17.75
CA GLY A 44 5.00 3.42 -17.75
C GLY A 44 5.63 3.64 -16.39
N LEU A 45 6.79 3.02 -16.18
CA LEU A 45 7.64 3.24 -15.00
C LEU A 45 8.40 4.56 -15.18
N TYR A 46 8.03 5.57 -14.42
CA TYR A 46 8.81 6.82 -14.34
C TYR A 46 9.83 6.70 -13.21
N ILE A 47 11.11 6.88 -13.55
CA ILE A 47 12.18 7.05 -12.56
C ILE A 47 12.37 8.56 -12.38
N ILE A 48 12.01 9.08 -11.20
CA ILE A 48 12.32 10.47 -10.84
C ILE A 48 13.73 10.47 -10.25
N ASN A 49 14.67 11.11 -10.94
CA ASN A 49 15.96 11.43 -10.32
C ASN A 49 15.74 12.55 -9.32
N THR A 50 15.83 12.23 -8.03
CA THR A 50 15.47 13.13 -6.92
C THR A 50 16.34 14.38 -6.82
N ARG A 51 17.51 14.42 -7.49
CA ARG A 51 18.41 15.60 -7.44
C ARG A 51 18.01 16.71 -8.39
N ASP A 52 17.55 16.34 -9.58
CA ASP A 52 17.42 17.30 -10.69
C ASP A 52 15.96 17.58 -11.05
N ASN A 53 15.02 16.86 -10.39
CA ASN A 53 13.58 16.91 -10.66
C ASN A 53 13.28 16.74 -12.16
N GLU A 54 14.18 16.03 -12.86
CA GLU A 54 14.12 15.80 -14.29
C GLU A 54 13.18 14.64 -14.56
N TYR A 55 12.22 14.88 -15.45
CA TYR A 55 11.36 13.84 -15.96
C TYR A 55 12.13 13.04 -17.00
N VAL A 56 12.70 11.91 -16.59
CA VAL A 56 13.26 10.95 -17.54
C VAL A 56 12.10 10.11 -18.04
N ASP A 57 11.56 10.48 -19.21
CA ASP A 57 10.74 9.56 -19.99
C ASP A 57 11.64 8.39 -20.42
N ALA A 58 11.57 7.29 -19.68
CA ALA A 58 12.31 6.07 -19.99
C ALA A 58 11.85 5.42 -21.32
N GLY A 59 10.89 6.04 -22.00
CA GLY A 59 10.20 5.49 -23.16
C GLY A 59 9.24 4.38 -22.74
N PRO A 60 8.56 3.74 -23.71
CA PRO A 60 7.78 2.55 -23.44
C PRO A 60 8.72 1.50 -22.84
N SER A 61 8.50 1.16 -21.57
CA SER A 61 9.28 0.12 -20.94
C SER A 61 8.89 -1.22 -21.58
N ASN A 62 9.86 -1.96 -22.10
CA ASN A 62 9.66 -3.32 -22.59
C ASN A 62 9.49 -4.32 -21.42
N ILE A 63 8.85 -3.89 -20.33
CA ILE A 63 8.63 -4.70 -19.14
C ILE A 63 7.37 -5.52 -19.38
N SER A 64 7.54 -6.81 -19.66
CA SER A 64 6.45 -7.77 -19.69
C SER A 64 6.37 -8.52 -18.37
N PHE A 65 5.17 -8.58 -17.78
CA PHE A 65 4.90 -9.40 -16.62
C PHE A 65 4.32 -10.75 -17.05
N LYS A 66 4.79 -11.83 -16.43
CA LYS A 66 4.16 -13.14 -16.55
C LYS A 66 3.24 -13.34 -15.35
N HIS A 67 1.96 -13.56 -15.61
CA HIS A 67 1.03 -13.99 -14.57
C HIS A 67 1.31 -15.46 -14.22
N ILE A 68 1.48 -15.74 -12.92
CA ILE A 68 1.59 -17.08 -12.36
C ILE A 68 0.56 -17.17 -11.25
N GLU A 69 -0.39 -18.09 -11.39
CA GLU A 69 -1.41 -18.35 -10.40
C GLU A 69 -0.90 -19.41 -9.42
N LEU A 70 -0.91 -19.11 -8.12
CA LEU A 70 -0.44 -20.02 -7.06
C LEU A 70 -1.59 -20.75 -6.36
N ASP A 71 -2.72 -20.06 -6.18
CA ASP A 71 -3.94 -20.55 -5.53
C ASP A 71 -5.12 -19.66 -5.94
N ASP A 72 -6.31 -20.24 -6.09
CA ASP A 72 -7.56 -19.56 -6.48
C ASP A 72 -8.43 -19.18 -5.27
N GLN A 73 -7.97 -19.47 -4.05
CA GLN A 73 -8.72 -19.26 -2.82
C GLN A 73 -8.25 -18.04 -2.03
N TYR A 74 -9.20 -17.38 -1.35
CA TYR A 74 -8.91 -16.34 -0.39
C TYR A 74 -8.40 -16.94 0.93
N HIS A 75 -7.15 -16.63 1.30
CA HIS A 75 -6.56 -17.05 2.57
C HIS A 75 -6.50 -15.92 3.61
N THR A 76 -6.16 -14.71 3.18
CA THR A 76 -6.02 -13.51 4.01
C THR A 76 -5.79 -12.27 3.11
N GLU A 77 -5.82 -11.09 3.70
CA GLU A 77 -5.46 -9.82 3.06
C GLU A 77 -3.93 -9.66 2.86
N GLY A 78 -3.13 -10.23 3.78
CA GLY A 78 -1.68 -10.02 3.80
C GLY A 78 -0.87 -11.13 3.14
N ALA A 79 0.19 -10.74 2.42
CA ALA A 79 1.23 -11.66 1.93
C ALA A 79 2.62 -11.19 2.38
N SER A 80 3.56 -12.12 2.45
CA SER A 80 4.96 -11.84 2.76
C SER A 80 5.89 -12.68 1.90
N VAL A 81 7.18 -12.31 1.87
CA VAL A 81 8.22 -12.98 1.09
C VAL A 81 9.41 -13.24 2.00
N ALA A 82 9.90 -14.48 2.00
CA ALA A 82 11.08 -14.90 2.74
C ALA A 82 11.65 -16.20 2.14
N ASP A 83 12.93 -16.47 2.36
CA ASP A 83 13.55 -17.78 2.06
C ASP A 83 13.31 -18.71 3.27
N ILE A 84 12.29 -19.56 3.19
CA ILE A 84 11.84 -20.39 4.32
C ILE A 84 12.68 -21.66 4.44
N ASN A 85 13.03 -22.28 3.32
CA ASN A 85 13.79 -23.53 3.27
C ASN A 85 15.32 -23.31 3.22
N ASN A 86 15.78 -22.05 3.17
CA ASN A 86 17.18 -21.64 3.12
C ASN A 86 17.90 -22.17 1.86
N ASP A 87 17.22 -22.12 0.71
CA ASP A 87 17.77 -22.50 -0.59
C ASP A 87 18.28 -21.30 -1.42
N GLY A 88 18.12 -20.08 -0.90
CA GLY A 88 18.52 -18.83 -1.54
C GLY A 88 17.47 -18.27 -2.51
N LEU A 89 16.28 -18.89 -2.60
CA LEU A 89 15.15 -18.41 -3.36
C LEU A 89 14.10 -17.80 -2.45
N ASN A 90 13.38 -16.80 -2.97
CA ASN A 90 12.32 -16.14 -2.24
C ASN A 90 11.01 -16.91 -2.38
N ASP A 91 10.47 -17.38 -1.27
CA ASP A 91 9.17 -18.01 -1.19
C ASP A 91 8.07 -16.99 -0.91
N ILE A 92 6.82 -17.38 -1.16
CA ILE A 92 5.64 -16.55 -0.89
C ILE A 92 4.86 -17.12 0.28
N ILE A 93 4.48 -16.28 1.24
CA ILE A 93 3.66 -16.63 2.39
C ILE A 93 2.31 -15.93 2.30
N THR A 94 1.22 -16.67 2.47
CA THR A 94 -0.11 -16.09 2.68
C THR A 94 -0.98 -16.97 3.58
N GLY A 95 -1.58 -16.35 4.59
CA GLY A 95 -2.50 -16.97 5.53
C GLY A 95 -1.89 -18.16 6.27
N HIS A 96 -2.31 -19.37 5.90
CA HIS A 96 -1.89 -20.63 6.51
C HIS A 96 -0.84 -21.39 5.69
N TYR A 97 -0.39 -20.81 4.57
CA TYR A 97 0.43 -21.50 3.58
C TYR A 97 1.69 -20.70 3.23
N TRP A 98 2.72 -21.44 2.79
CA TRP A 98 3.82 -20.87 2.01
C TRP A 98 4.01 -21.66 0.71
N TYR A 99 4.54 -21.00 -0.31
CA TYR A 99 4.70 -21.51 -1.67
C TYR A 99 6.19 -21.49 -2.01
N GLU A 100 6.77 -22.68 -2.11
CA GLU A 100 8.20 -22.92 -2.29
C GLU A 100 8.65 -22.62 -3.72
N ALA A 101 9.53 -21.66 -3.90
CA ALA A 101 10.14 -21.39 -5.21
C ALA A 101 11.09 -22.53 -5.62
N PRO A 102 11.32 -22.76 -6.93
CA PRO A 102 10.67 -22.12 -8.08
C PRO A 102 9.41 -22.88 -8.55
N LEU A 103 9.10 -24.04 -7.94
CA LEU A 103 8.00 -24.91 -8.37
C LEU A 103 6.65 -24.50 -7.80
N TRP A 104 6.64 -23.58 -6.83
CA TRP A 104 5.50 -23.09 -6.09
C TRP A 104 4.73 -24.19 -5.35
N ASN A 105 5.46 -25.17 -4.82
CA ASN A 105 4.85 -26.23 -4.02
C ASN A 105 4.22 -25.61 -2.77
N ARG A 106 2.94 -25.88 -2.52
CA ARG A 106 2.24 -25.36 -1.35
C ARG A 106 2.51 -26.20 -0.11
N HIS A 107 2.88 -25.53 0.97
CA HIS A 107 3.15 -26.10 2.29
C HIS A 107 2.25 -25.46 3.34
N THR A 108 1.80 -26.24 4.34
CA THR A 108 0.97 -25.72 5.43
C THR A 108 1.83 -25.26 6.60
N ILE A 109 1.76 -23.98 6.97
CA ILE A 109 2.44 -23.41 8.15
C ILE A 109 1.68 -23.77 9.43
N ARG A 110 0.36 -23.63 9.40
CA ARG A 110 -0.53 -23.98 10.50
C ARG A 110 -1.82 -24.55 9.92
N ALA A 111 -2.36 -25.59 10.55
CA ALA A 111 -3.66 -26.12 10.15
C ALA A 111 -4.69 -24.98 10.10
N PRO A 112 -5.43 -24.83 8.98
CA PRO A 112 -6.53 -23.89 8.92
C PRO A 112 -7.55 -24.30 10.00
N LYS A 113 -7.86 -23.36 10.88
CA LYS A 113 -8.96 -23.56 11.83
C LYS A 113 -10.24 -23.65 11.01
N LYS A 114 -11.07 -24.67 11.23
CA LYS A 114 -12.34 -24.89 10.53
C LYS A 114 -13.43 -23.90 11.01
N ASP A 115 -13.04 -22.65 11.19
CA ASP A 115 -13.81 -21.61 11.88
C ASP A 115 -14.38 -20.59 10.88
N ALA A 116 -14.34 -20.90 9.58
CA ALA A 116 -15.09 -20.14 8.59
C ALA A 116 -16.56 -20.47 8.77
N VAL A 117 -17.31 -19.54 9.37
CA VAL A 117 -18.75 -19.45 9.20
C VAL A 117 -19.01 -19.65 7.72
N SER A 118 -19.60 -20.78 7.35
CA SER A 118 -20.06 -21.03 5.99
C SER A 118 -21.08 -19.94 5.68
N ILE A 119 -20.66 -18.86 5.03
CA ILE A 119 -21.59 -17.88 4.50
C ILE A 119 -22.37 -18.67 3.44
N PRO A 120 -23.67 -18.92 3.64
CA PRO A 120 -24.45 -19.61 2.64
C PRO A 120 -24.29 -18.83 1.34
N LYS A 121 -23.97 -19.52 0.26
CA LYS A 121 -24.00 -18.94 -1.08
C LYS A 121 -25.38 -18.30 -1.22
N LEU A 122 -25.46 -16.96 -1.32
CA LEU A 122 -26.73 -16.31 -1.62
C LEU A 122 -27.15 -16.90 -2.97
N SER A 123 -28.30 -17.57 -3.00
CA SER A 123 -28.87 -18.10 -4.23
C SER A 123 -29.05 -16.96 -5.24
N ASP A 124 -28.78 -17.25 -6.51
CA ASP A 124 -28.95 -16.34 -7.65
C ASP A 124 -30.38 -15.77 -7.77
#